data_AF-A0A2H5QC51-F1
#
_entry.id   AF-A0A2H5QC51-F1
#
_cell.length_a   1.000
_cell.length_b   1.000
_cell.length_c   1.000
_cell.angle_alpha   90.00
_cell.angle_beta   90.00
_cell.angle_gamma   90.00
#
_symmetry.space_group_name_H-M   'P 1'
#
loop_
_entity.id
_entity.type
_entity.pdbx_description
1 polymer ?
#
loop_
_entity_poly.entity_id
_entity_poly.type
_entity_poly.pdbx_seq_one_letter_code
_entity_poly.pdbx_strand_id
1 'polypeptide(L)'
;MGKAYAIGLISSALAAASASACSQPNTAFADGPLNFSPFSFGTSSQSGQAQPSDLPQPPAAAAGDKSASAPAPARVRNDQPRTTSAGFDPEPLERGAKLLREISASPNAKKAFEFMKKQEETKQTELAAKAAEYKAMQAQAENERQRVIYDEQRKLAQHNAQTKSQMARYEDELARKRMQAWSIYALGFT
;
A
#
# COMPACT_ATOMS: atom_id res chain seq x y z
N MET A 1 -3.20 56.15 31.79
CA MET A 1 -4.12 55.55 30.79
C MET A 1 -3.60 54.16 30.43
N GLY A 2 -4.17 53.10 31.00
CA GLY A 2 -3.78 51.72 30.67
C GLY A 2 -5.00 50.81 30.78
N LYS A 3 -5.41 50.19 29.66
CA LYS A 3 -6.51 49.23 29.62
C LYS A 3 -5.93 47.83 29.45
N ALA A 4 -5.97 47.03 30.50
CA ALA A 4 -5.64 45.61 30.41
C ALA A 4 -6.82 44.87 29.76
N TYR A 5 -6.59 44.24 28.61
CA TYR A 5 -7.53 43.30 27.99
C TYR A 5 -7.12 41.87 28.32
N ALA A 6 -7.87 41.23 29.21
CA ALA A 6 -7.77 39.80 29.45
C ALA A 6 -8.87 39.10 28.64
N ILE A 7 -8.49 38.43 27.55
CA ILE A 7 -9.40 37.55 26.78
C ILE A 7 -9.15 36.13 27.28
N GLY A 8 -10.17 35.54 27.90
CA GLY A 8 -10.07 34.25 28.57
C GLY A 8 -9.92 33.08 27.60
N LEU A 9 -9.03 32.14 27.94
CA LEU A 9 -8.92 30.84 27.27
C LEU A 9 -10.00 29.91 27.84
N ILE A 10 -10.96 29.51 27.01
CA ILE A 10 -11.99 28.53 27.40
C ILE A 10 -11.44 27.13 27.15
N SER A 11 -10.91 26.50 28.21
CA SER A 11 -10.50 25.10 28.19
C SER A 11 -11.69 24.18 28.46
N SER A 12 -12.23 23.54 27.41
CA SER A 12 -13.23 22.47 27.57
C SER A 12 -12.55 21.13 27.88
N ALA A 13 -12.45 20.79 29.17
CA ALA A 13 -11.97 19.48 29.61
C ALA A 13 -13.10 18.44 29.54
N LEU A 14 -12.83 17.28 28.94
CA LEU A 14 -13.72 16.11 29.00
C LEU A 14 -12.93 14.88 29.46
N ALA A 15 -13.38 14.29 30.57
CA ALA A 15 -12.93 13.05 31.18
C ALA A 15 -14.18 12.45 31.89
N ALA A 16 -14.43 11.15 32.02
CA ALA A 16 -13.74 9.92 31.59
C ALA A 16 -14.84 8.85 31.24
N ALA A 17 -14.69 7.51 31.22
CA ALA A 17 -13.63 6.60 31.66
C ALA A 17 -13.71 5.20 31.01
N SER A 18 -12.60 4.47 31.11
CA SER A 18 -12.47 3.01 31.35
C SER A 18 -13.20 1.97 30.48
N ALA A 19 -12.40 1.23 29.71
CA ALA A 19 -12.47 -0.24 29.62
C ALA A 19 -11.05 -0.82 29.67
N SER A 20 -10.90 -2.05 30.19
CA SER A 20 -9.61 -2.56 30.70
C SER A 20 -8.66 -3.16 29.66
N ALA A 21 -7.37 -2.94 29.91
CA ALA A 21 -6.23 -3.86 29.77
C ALA A 21 -6.23 -4.97 28.68
N CYS A 22 -5.33 -4.83 27.70
CA CYS A 22 -4.22 -5.78 27.54
C CYS A 22 -3.08 -5.18 26.68
N SER A 23 -1.84 -5.30 27.14
CA SER A 23 -0.64 -4.88 26.39
C SER A 23 -0.06 -6.04 25.58
N GLN A 24 -0.05 -5.95 24.24
CA GLN A 24 0.89 -6.65 23.33
C GLN A 24 1.01 -5.88 22.00
N PRO A 25 2.20 -5.82 21.36
CA PRO A 25 2.39 -5.23 20.04
C PRO A 25 2.39 -6.29 18.94
N ASN A 26 1.39 -6.30 18.06
CA ASN A 26 1.53 -6.86 16.71
C ASN A 26 0.41 -6.34 15.79
N THR A 27 0.77 -5.43 14.88
CA THR A 27 -0.16 -4.86 13.89
C THR A 27 -0.11 -5.68 12.60
N ALA A 28 -1.20 -6.35 12.26
CA ALA A 28 -1.42 -6.95 10.94
C ALA A 28 -2.84 -6.61 10.45
N PHE A 29 -2.96 -5.59 9.60
CA PHE A 29 -4.20 -5.30 8.89
C PHE A 29 -4.39 -6.31 7.76
N ALA A 30 -5.45 -7.10 7.80
CA ALA A 30 -5.80 -8.09 6.78
C ALA A 30 -7.32 -8.24 6.62
N ASP A 31 -8.05 -7.12 6.58
CA ASP A 31 -9.48 -7.11 6.24
C ASP A 31 -9.67 -7.13 4.71
N GLY A 32 -9.77 -8.34 4.18
CA GLY A 32 -10.25 -8.64 2.83
C GLY A 32 -10.84 -10.06 2.80
N PRO A 33 -11.92 -10.33 2.06
CA PRO A 33 -12.62 -11.62 2.10
C PRO A 33 -11.84 -12.70 1.34
N LEU A 34 -10.73 -13.16 1.92
CA LEU A 34 -9.90 -14.24 1.42
C LEU A 34 -10.49 -15.59 1.85
N ASN A 35 -11.45 -16.07 1.07
CA ASN A 35 -12.07 -17.37 1.22
C ASN A 35 -11.08 -18.51 0.92
N PHE A 36 -10.31 -18.94 1.92
CA PHE A 36 -9.45 -20.12 1.87
C PHE A 36 -10.06 -21.27 2.67
N SER A 37 -10.62 -22.27 1.98
CA SER A 37 -11.01 -23.56 2.57
C SER A 37 -9.81 -24.51 2.61
N PRO A 38 -9.25 -24.87 3.79
CA PRO A 38 -7.96 -25.53 3.87
C PRO A 38 -8.00 -27.07 3.88
N PHE A 39 -9.17 -27.71 3.75
CA PHE A 39 -9.28 -29.18 3.62
C PHE A 39 -10.49 -29.58 2.75
N SER A 40 -10.22 -30.08 1.55
CA SER A 40 -11.17 -30.85 0.72
C SER A 40 -10.52 -32.17 0.33
N PHE A 41 -10.72 -33.20 1.16
CA PHE A 41 -10.14 -34.53 0.95
C PHE A 41 -11.22 -35.49 0.43
N GLY A 42 -11.11 -35.86 -0.84
CA GLY A 42 -11.79 -37.02 -1.45
C GLY A 42 -13.29 -36.87 -1.79
N THR A 43 -13.64 -37.03 -3.07
CA THR A 43 -14.19 -38.33 -3.51
C THR A 43 -14.13 -38.47 -5.03
N SER A 44 -14.11 -39.70 -5.51
CA SER A 44 -14.10 -40.08 -6.91
C SER A 44 -15.52 -40.21 -7.48
N SER A 45 -15.80 -39.58 -8.62
CA SER A 45 -16.88 -40.02 -9.51
C SER A 45 -16.56 -39.71 -10.98
N GLN A 46 -16.96 -40.66 -11.83
CA GLN A 46 -16.51 -40.87 -13.20
C GLN A 46 -17.64 -40.54 -14.18
N SER A 47 -17.40 -39.77 -15.25
CA SER A 47 -18.06 -39.95 -16.55
C SER A 47 -17.55 -39.04 -17.69
N GLY A 48 -17.02 -39.67 -18.74
CA GLY A 48 -17.25 -39.35 -20.16
C GLY A 48 -16.85 -37.99 -20.76
N GLN A 49 -15.76 -37.96 -21.54
CA GLN A 49 -15.82 -38.02 -23.02
C GLN A 49 -14.40 -38.17 -23.62
N ALA A 50 -14.30 -38.53 -24.90
CA ALA A 50 -13.08 -39.05 -25.52
C ALA A 50 -12.68 -38.33 -26.83
N GLN A 51 -11.51 -38.70 -27.37
CA GLN A 51 -10.90 -38.35 -28.67
C GLN A 51 -10.03 -37.06 -28.72
N PRO A 52 -9.07 -36.96 -29.66
CA PRO A 52 -7.96 -37.91 -29.80
C PRO A 52 -6.59 -37.20 -29.95
N SER A 53 -5.50 -37.95 -29.78
CA SER A 53 -4.12 -37.46 -29.96
C SER A 53 -3.69 -37.49 -31.42
N ASP A 54 -2.97 -36.45 -31.91
CA ASP A 54 -2.13 -36.57 -33.11
C ASP A 54 -1.07 -35.44 -33.23
N LEU A 55 0.05 -35.74 -33.93
CA LEU A 55 1.17 -34.85 -34.34
C LEU A 55 2.21 -34.43 -33.25
N PRO A 56 3.50 -34.19 -33.61
CA PRO A 56 4.44 -35.31 -33.79
C PRO A 56 5.74 -35.19 -32.98
N GLN A 57 6.38 -36.34 -32.75
CA GLN A 57 7.58 -36.52 -31.94
C GLN A 57 8.87 -36.23 -32.76
N PRO A 58 9.80 -35.36 -32.32
CA PRO A 58 11.12 -35.23 -32.94
C PRO A 58 12.01 -36.44 -32.58
N PRO A 59 12.92 -36.87 -33.48
CA PRO A 59 13.60 -38.15 -33.37
C PRO A 59 14.69 -38.19 -32.30
N ALA A 60 14.81 -39.34 -31.63
CA ALA A 60 15.95 -39.65 -30.78
C ALA A 60 17.22 -39.82 -31.63
N ALA A 61 18.25 -39.03 -31.34
CA ALA A 61 19.57 -39.15 -31.94
C ALA A 61 20.59 -39.62 -30.89
N ALA A 62 21.08 -40.84 -31.09
CA ALA A 62 22.34 -41.43 -30.64
C ALA A 62 22.94 -41.05 -29.26
N ALA A 63 23.17 -42.08 -28.44
CA ALA A 63 24.04 -42.00 -27.28
C ALA A 63 25.47 -41.56 -27.67
N GLY A 64 26.06 -40.70 -26.84
CA GLY A 64 27.43 -40.20 -26.98
C GLY A 64 28.03 -39.90 -25.61
N ASP A 65 28.32 -40.96 -24.84
CA ASP A 65 29.06 -40.85 -23.59
C ASP A 65 30.52 -40.45 -23.86
N LYS A 66 30.90 -39.22 -23.48
CA LYS A 66 32.27 -38.87 -23.09
C LYS A 66 32.30 -37.79 -22.00
N SER A 67 32.83 -38.21 -20.85
CA SER A 67 33.24 -37.38 -19.71
C SER A 67 33.97 -36.08 -20.08
N ALA A 68 33.46 -34.95 -19.58
CA ALA A 68 34.23 -33.75 -19.25
C ALA A 68 33.43 -32.91 -18.22
N SER A 69 33.92 -32.80 -16.98
CA SER A 69 33.25 -32.04 -15.91
C SER A 69 33.42 -30.52 -16.09
N ALA A 70 32.48 -29.90 -16.80
CA ALA A 70 32.32 -28.44 -16.87
C ALA A 70 31.54 -27.91 -15.65
N PRO A 71 31.73 -26.63 -15.24
CA PRO A 71 31.39 -26.17 -13.90
C PRO A 71 29.89 -26.05 -13.62
N ALA A 72 29.52 -26.21 -12.35
CA ALA A 72 28.14 -26.11 -11.88
C ALA A 72 27.50 -24.76 -12.25
N PRO A 73 26.19 -24.73 -12.57
CA PRO A 73 25.51 -23.50 -12.96
C PRO A 73 25.55 -22.49 -11.82
N ALA A 74 25.92 -21.25 -12.15
CA ALA A 74 25.96 -20.14 -11.20
C ALA A 74 24.57 -19.97 -10.56
N ARG A 75 24.46 -20.31 -9.27
CA ARG A 75 23.21 -20.13 -8.52
C ARG A 75 22.88 -18.64 -8.50
N VAL A 76 21.63 -18.31 -8.86
CA VAL A 76 21.14 -16.93 -8.86
C VAL A 76 21.40 -16.33 -7.48
N ARG A 77 22.28 -15.33 -7.45
CA ARG A 77 22.68 -14.64 -6.22
C ARG A 77 21.48 -13.86 -5.72
N ASN A 78 20.86 -14.35 -4.67
CA ASN A 78 19.75 -13.66 -4.03
C ASN A 78 20.31 -12.64 -3.04
N ASP A 79 20.24 -11.36 -3.40
CA ASP A 79 20.74 -10.25 -2.57
C ASP A 79 19.91 -10.04 -1.30
N GLN A 80 18.77 -10.73 -1.14
CA GLN A 80 17.99 -10.77 0.08
C GLN A 80 18.09 -12.18 0.74
N PRO A 81 18.98 -12.38 1.73
CA PRO A 81 19.14 -13.68 2.36
C PRO A 81 17.84 -14.13 3.04
N ARG A 82 17.33 -15.30 2.68
CA ARG A 82 16.11 -15.87 3.28
C ARG A 82 16.42 -16.28 4.71
N THR A 83 15.88 -15.54 5.67
CA THR A 83 16.15 -15.68 7.12
C THR A 83 15.53 -16.91 7.78
N THR A 84 14.93 -17.83 7.00
CA THR A 84 14.46 -19.12 7.50
C THR A 84 15.59 -20.14 7.57
N SER A 85 15.55 -21.06 8.54
CA SER A 85 16.61 -22.04 8.79
C SER A 85 16.97 -22.95 7.61
N ALA A 86 16.07 -23.11 6.63
CA ALA A 86 16.31 -23.86 5.38
C ALA A 86 16.86 -23.00 4.22
N GLY A 87 17.04 -21.68 4.41
CA GLY A 87 17.49 -20.72 3.40
C GLY A 87 18.81 -20.02 3.71
N PHE A 88 19.48 -20.42 4.79
CA PHE A 88 20.75 -19.83 5.22
C PHE A 88 21.92 -20.31 4.35
N ASP A 89 22.62 -19.37 3.71
CA ASP A 89 23.85 -19.65 2.96
C ASP A 89 25.08 -19.40 3.85
N PRO A 90 25.92 -20.41 4.14
CA PRO A 90 27.13 -20.22 4.96
C PRO A 90 28.25 -19.47 4.22
N GLU A 91 28.30 -19.50 2.88
CA GLU A 91 29.41 -18.94 2.08
C GLU A 91 29.69 -17.44 2.37
N PRO A 92 28.68 -16.54 2.40
CA PRO A 92 28.90 -15.14 2.75
C PRO A 92 29.44 -14.94 4.17
N LEU A 93 28.98 -15.75 5.14
CA LEU A 93 29.41 -15.63 6.53
C LEU A 93 30.83 -16.19 6.72
N GLU A 94 31.17 -17.30 6.06
CA GLU A 94 32.53 -17.83 6.03
C GLU A 94 33.53 -16.84 5.39
N ARG A 95 33.14 -16.19 4.28
CA ARG A 95 33.96 -15.13 3.67
C ARG A 95 34.11 -13.93 4.60
N GLY A 96 33.02 -13.52 5.25
CA GLY A 96 33.05 -12.45 6.26
C GLY A 96 34.02 -12.77 7.40
N ALA A 97 33.97 -13.98 7.96
CA ALA A 97 34.87 -14.42 9.02
C ALA A 97 36.33 -14.52 8.56
N LYS A 98 36.59 -15.01 7.34
CA LYS A 98 37.93 -15.06 6.73
C LYS A 98 38.51 -13.64 6.54
N LEU A 99 37.74 -12.71 5.96
CA LEU A 99 38.14 -11.30 5.84
C LEU A 99 38.38 -10.65 7.20
N LEU A 100 37.52 -10.88 8.19
CA LEU A 100 37.65 -10.27 9.51
C LEU A 100 38.95 -10.71 10.20
N ARG A 101 39.30 -12.00 10.06
CA ARG A 101 40.57 -12.55 10.53
C ARG A 101 41.77 -11.90 9.83
N GLU A 102 41.72 -11.75 8.51
CA GLU A 102 42.76 -11.10 7.71
C GLU A 102 42.95 -9.61 8.07
N ILE A 103 41.85 -8.85 8.17
CA ILE A 103 41.85 -7.45 8.62
C ILE A 103 42.44 -7.35 10.02
N SER A 104 42.04 -8.22 10.95
CA SER A 104 42.54 -8.22 12.34
C SER A 104 44.03 -8.57 12.47
N ALA A 105 44.57 -9.35 11.54
CA ALA A 105 45.99 -9.67 11.47
C ALA A 105 46.83 -8.50 10.90
N SER A 106 46.21 -7.53 10.24
CA SER A 106 46.92 -6.35 9.70
C SER A 106 47.25 -5.33 10.80
N PRO A 107 48.42 -4.65 10.74
CA PRO A 107 48.81 -3.65 11.73
C PRO A 107 47.92 -2.40 11.74
N ASN A 108 47.12 -2.19 10.69
CA ASN A 108 46.23 -1.03 10.53
C ASN A 108 44.74 -1.36 10.78
N ALA A 109 44.41 -2.56 11.30
CA ALA A 109 43.03 -3.04 11.51
C ALA A 109 42.06 -1.98 12.05
N LYS A 110 42.46 -1.27 13.11
CA LYS A 110 41.64 -0.23 13.78
C LYS A 110 41.20 0.88 12.83
N LYS A 111 42.09 1.37 11.97
CA LYS A 111 41.79 2.42 10.97
C LYS A 111 40.85 1.92 9.89
N ALA A 112 40.98 0.66 9.48
CA ALA A 112 40.07 0.04 8.52
C ALA A 112 38.65 -0.09 9.09
N PHE A 113 38.50 -0.48 10.36
CA PHE A 113 37.20 -0.50 11.04
C PHE A 113 36.57 0.89 11.19
N GLU A 114 37.35 1.91 11.53
CA GLU A 114 36.87 3.31 11.57
C GLU A 114 36.37 3.81 10.20
N PHE A 115 37.08 3.46 9.12
CA PHE A 115 36.67 3.80 7.76
C PHE A 115 35.40 3.05 7.33
N MET A 116 35.34 1.73 7.54
CA MET A 116 34.13 0.93 7.26
C MET A 116 32.92 1.45 8.04
N LYS A 117 33.08 1.80 9.32
CA LYS A 117 32.00 2.36 10.14
C LYS A 117 31.47 3.66 9.53
N LYS A 118 32.36 4.57 9.11
CA LYS A 118 31.97 5.84 8.46
C LYS A 118 31.26 5.60 7.12
N GLN A 119 31.74 4.66 6.29
CA GLN A 119 31.07 4.33 5.03
C GLN A 119 29.66 3.78 5.24
N GLU A 120 29.47 2.89 6.22
CA GLU A 120 28.16 2.33 6.53
C GLU A 120 27.22 3.38 7.16
N GLU A 121 27.74 4.29 7.99
CA GLU A 121 26.99 5.44 8.52
C GLU A 121 26.53 6.40 7.42
N THR A 122 27.40 6.72 6.44
CA THR A 122 27.02 7.49 5.24
C THR A 122 25.95 6.76 4.43
N LYS A 123 26.12 5.46 4.18
CA LYS A 123 25.16 4.64 3.43
C LYS A 123 23.79 4.56 4.11
N GLN A 124 23.75 4.43 5.44
CA GLN A 124 22.51 4.50 6.21
C GLN A 124 21.86 5.88 6.10
N THR A 125 22.66 6.96 6.11
CA THR A 125 22.17 8.33 5.90
C THR A 125 21.60 8.52 4.49
N GLU A 126 22.24 7.99 3.45
CA GLU A 126 21.72 8.03 2.07
C GLU A 126 20.41 7.24 1.92
N LEU A 127 20.30 6.07 2.55
CA LEU A 127 19.08 5.27 2.54
C LEU A 127 17.94 5.97 3.31
N ALA A 128 18.25 6.60 4.44
CA ALA A 128 17.30 7.40 5.21
C ALA A 128 16.84 8.64 4.44
N ALA A 129 17.74 9.32 3.73
CA ALA A 129 17.42 10.46 2.86
C ALA A 129 16.47 10.04 1.74
N LYS A 130 16.79 8.97 0.99
CA LYS A 130 15.90 8.42 -0.05
C LYS A 130 14.54 8.00 0.51
N ALA A 131 14.51 7.34 1.68
CA ALA A 131 13.24 6.98 2.33
C ALA A 131 12.41 8.22 2.71
N ALA A 132 13.05 9.30 3.14
CA ALA A 132 12.39 10.59 3.40
C ALA A 132 11.87 11.26 2.12
N GLU A 133 12.63 11.23 1.02
CA GLU A 133 12.22 11.72 -0.30
C GLU A 133 10.98 10.97 -0.82
N TYR A 134 10.99 9.63 -0.79
CA TYR A 134 9.83 8.83 -1.19
C TYR A 134 8.61 9.12 -0.30
N LYS A 135 8.80 9.28 1.01
CA LYS A 135 7.70 9.63 1.94
C LYS A 135 7.16 11.04 1.67
N ALA A 136 8.01 12.00 1.34
CA ALA A 136 7.60 13.36 0.98
C ALA A 136 6.82 13.37 -0.34
N MET A 137 7.30 12.66 -1.37
CA MET A 137 6.61 12.50 -2.65
C MET A 137 5.25 11.80 -2.48
N GLN A 138 5.16 10.76 -1.64
CA GLN A 138 3.90 10.10 -1.32
C GLN A 138 2.91 11.03 -0.62
N ALA A 139 3.38 11.85 0.33
CA ALA A 139 2.55 12.84 1.02
C ALA A 139 2.05 13.95 0.08
N GLN A 140 2.86 14.38 -0.89
CA GLN A 140 2.44 15.33 -1.94
C GLN A 140 1.38 14.72 -2.85
N ALA A 141 1.58 13.49 -3.33
CA ALA A 141 0.62 12.80 -4.18
C ALA A 141 -0.75 12.57 -3.49
N GLU A 142 -0.74 12.24 -2.20
CA GLU A 142 -1.97 12.10 -1.41
C GLU A 142 -2.66 13.46 -1.18
N ASN A 143 -1.90 14.54 -0.95
CA ASN A 143 -2.48 15.88 -0.83
C ASN A 143 -3.11 16.36 -2.15
N GLU A 144 -2.45 16.14 -3.28
CA GLU A 144 -2.99 16.47 -4.60
C GLU A 144 -4.25 15.65 -4.91
N ARG A 145 -4.25 14.35 -4.60
CA ARG A 145 -5.44 13.50 -4.69
C ARG A 145 -6.62 14.06 -3.89
N GLN A 146 -6.41 14.42 -2.62
CA GLN A 146 -7.45 15.00 -1.77
C GLN A 146 -7.96 16.34 -2.32
N ARG A 147 -7.07 17.17 -2.85
CA ARG A 147 -7.43 18.44 -3.50
C ARG A 147 -8.31 18.22 -4.74
N VAL A 148 -7.95 17.30 -5.62
CA VAL A 148 -8.75 16.98 -6.82
C VAL A 148 -10.15 16.51 -6.43
N ILE A 149 -10.25 15.57 -5.47
CA ILE A 149 -11.55 15.07 -4.98
C ILE A 149 -12.42 16.21 -4.42
N TYR A 150 -11.82 17.13 -3.65
CA TYR A 150 -12.53 18.28 -3.10
C TYR A 150 -12.99 19.27 -4.18
N ASP A 151 -12.13 19.60 -5.15
CA ASP A 151 -12.47 20.50 -6.24
C ASP A 151 -13.55 19.91 -7.17
N GLU A 152 -13.52 18.60 -7.43
CA GLU A 152 -14.58 17.86 -8.13
C GLU A 152 -15.90 17.87 -7.35
N GLN A 153 -15.88 17.55 -6.05
CA GLN A 153 -17.06 17.55 -5.20
C GLN A 153 -17.67 18.95 -5.10
N ARG A 154 -16.85 19.99 -4.98
CA ARG A 154 -17.26 21.40 -4.98
C ARG A 154 -17.94 21.78 -6.30
N LYS A 155 -17.36 21.40 -7.44
CA LYS A 155 -17.93 21.65 -8.77
C LYS A 155 -19.27 20.94 -8.96
N LEU A 156 -19.37 19.68 -8.52
CA LEU A 156 -20.62 18.91 -8.55
C LEU A 156 -21.71 19.54 -7.67
N ALA A 157 -21.35 19.97 -6.46
CA ALA A 157 -22.26 20.64 -5.54
C ALA A 157 -22.76 21.98 -6.09
N GLN A 158 -21.87 22.77 -6.72
CA GLN A 158 -22.24 24.02 -7.40
C GLN A 158 -23.21 23.77 -8.57
N HIS A 159 -22.94 22.80 -9.43
CA HIS A 159 -23.83 22.45 -10.54
C HIS A 159 -25.19 21.98 -10.03
N ASN A 160 -25.23 21.09 -9.04
CA ASN A 160 -26.48 20.61 -8.44
C ASN A 160 -27.27 21.75 -7.79
N ALA A 161 -26.63 22.65 -7.04
CA ALA A 161 -27.28 23.83 -6.48
C ALA A 161 -27.84 24.77 -7.58
N GLN A 162 -27.11 24.96 -8.68
CA GLN A 162 -27.58 25.73 -9.83
C GLN A 162 -28.80 25.08 -10.50
N THR A 163 -28.75 23.78 -10.79
CA THR A 163 -29.91 23.05 -11.35
C THR A 163 -31.10 23.10 -10.39
N LYS A 164 -30.91 22.82 -9.10
CA LYS A 164 -31.98 22.86 -8.10
C LYS A 164 -32.60 24.25 -7.95
N SER A 165 -31.80 25.32 -8.01
CA SER A 165 -32.32 26.69 -7.97
C SER A 165 -33.10 27.09 -9.24
N GLN A 166 -32.74 26.56 -10.41
CA GLN A 166 -33.54 26.70 -11.63
C GLN A 166 -34.86 25.94 -11.51
N MET A 167 -34.82 24.67 -11.10
CA MET A 167 -36.03 23.85 -10.90
C MET A 167 -36.99 24.49 -9.90
N ALA A 168 -36.50 24.97 -8.75
CA ALA A 168 -37.31 25.67 -7.75
C ALA A 168 -37.98 26.93 -8.32
N ARG A 169 -37.28 27.72 -9.16
CA ARG A 169 -37.89 28.89 -9.83
C ARG A 169 -39.01 28.49 -10.79
N TYR A 170 -38.82 27.42 -11.57
CA TYR A 170 -39.88 26.90 -12.46
C TYR A 170 -41.08 26.35 -11.66
N GLU A 171 -40.83 25.68 -10.54
CA GLU A 171 -41.88 25.19 -9.63
C GLU A 171 -42.66 26.35 -8.99
N ASP A 172 -41.99 27.41 -8.53
CA ASP A 172 -42.62 28.63 -8.00
C ASP A 172 -43.47 29.35 -9.07
N GLU A 173 -42.96 29.50 -10.30
CA GLU A 173 -43.74 30.09 -11.40
C GLU A 173 -44.98 29.24 -11.74
N LEU A 174 -44.86 27.92 -11.74
CA LEU A 174 -45.96 27.00 -11.99
C LEU A 174 -46.99 27.03 -10.86
N ALA A 175 -46.55 27.06 -9.61
CA ALA A 175 -47.40 27.21 -8.43
C ALA A 175 -48.13 28.56 -8.45
N ARG A 176 -47.47 29.65 -8.84
CA ARG A 176 -48.07 30.98 -8.99
C ARG A 176 -49.11 31.03 -10.11
N LYS A 177 -48.90 30.33 -11.23
CA LYS A 177 -49.89 30.16 -12.29
C LYS A 177 -51.10 29.34 -11.82
N ARG A 178 -50.87 28.24 -11.08
CA ARG A 178 -51.95 27.44 -10.46
C ARG A 178 -52.78 28.27 -9.48
N MET A 179 -52.13 29.07 -8.62
CA MET A 179 -52.81 29.95 -7.67
C MET A 179 -53.62 31.06 -8.38
N GLN A 180 -53.09 31.67 -9.45
CA GLN A 180 -53.84 32.64 -10.25
C GLN A 180 -55.09 32.00 -10.89
N ALA A 181 -54.95 30.83 -11.50
CA ALA A 181 -56.08 30.10 -12.07
C ALA A 181 -57.14 29.80 -11.00
N TRP A 182 -56.75 29.22 -9.86
CA TRP A 182 -57.66 28.94 -8.74
C TRP A 182 -58.34 30.21 -8.20
N SER A 183 -57.62 31.33 -8.10
CA SER A 183 -58.19 32.62 -7.66
C SER A 183 -59.26 33.13 -8.63
N ILE A 184 -59.00 33.06 -9.94
CA ILE A 184 -59.97 33.46 -10.98
C ILE A 184 -61.21 32.54 -10.94
N TYR A 185 -61.03 31.23 -10.83
CA TYR A 185 -62.16 30.29 -10.72
C TYR A 185 -62.97 30.49 -9.43
N ALA A 186 -62.33 30.84 -8.31
CA ALA A 186 -63.02 31.10 -7.04
C ALA A 186 -63.81 32.41 -7.06
N LEU A 187 -63.28 33.47 -7.70
CA LEU A 187 -63.94 34.78 -7.83
C LEU A 187 -65.05 34.80 -8.89
N GLY A 188 -65.04 33.86 -9.85
CA GLY A 188 -66.08 33.70 -10.86
C GLY A 188 -67.28 32.85 -10.42
N PHE A 189 -67.33 32.40 -9.16
CA PHE A 189 -68.36 31.50 -8.62
C PHE A 189 -69.24 32.17 -7.53
N THR A 190 -69.19 33.50 -7.44
CA THR A 190 -70.00 34.33 -6.52
C THR A 190 -70.75 35.41 -7.28
#